data_AF-A0A0F9F3K5-F1
#
_entry.id   AF-A0A0F9F3K5-F1
#
_cell.length_a   1.000
_cell.length_b   1.000
_cell.length_c   1.000
_cell.angle_alpha   90.00
_cell.angle_beta   90.00
_cell.angle_gamma   90.00
#
_symmetry.space_group_name_H-M   'P 1'
#
loop_
_entity.id
_entity.type
_entity.pdbx_description
1 polymer ?
#
loop_
_entity_poly.entity_id
_entity_poly.type
_entity_poly.pdbx_seq_one_letter_code
_entity_poly.pdbx_strand_id
1 'polypeptide(L)'
;AELRLRCPERKIELKNVHFTQYPGQAREITLSILNEEARRNSGMERLLIGAGGDGTSNEICTGLIEADDYLVENLHLLRFPLGTGNDVADAKTFDEAYELILSPHLVSAIGCIEISGPQIGTRYSFNIASMGIDAYIADLTNKFKRIIPGDAYLALVDAGVLSI
;
A
#
# COMPACT_ATOMS: atom_id res chain seq x y z
N ALA A 1 -8.47 -1.17 -25.44
CA ALA A 1 -8.72 -0.24 -26.57
C ALA A 1 -9.95 0.64 -26.32
N GLU A 2 -11.01 0.11 -25.71
CA GLU A 2 -12.31 0.78 -25.50
C GLU A 2 -12.32 1.85 -24.39
N LEU A 3 -11.48 1.71 -23.36
CA LEU A 3 -11.52 2.58 -22.17
C LEU A 3 -10.87 3.98 -22.36
N ARG A 4 -9.84 4.12 -23.21
CA ARG A 4 -9.26 5.43 -23.57
C ARG A 4 -10.25 6.35 -24.31
N LEU A 5 -11.27 5.78 -24.93
CA LEU A 5 -12.35 6.53 -25.58
C LEU A 5 -13.35 7.13 -24.57
N ARG A 6 -13.41 6.63 -23.31
CA ARG A 6 -14.38 7.09 -22.31
C ARG A 6 -14.00 8.42 -21.64
N CYS A 7 -12.70 8.73 -21.52
CA CYS A 7 -12.21 9.97 -20.91
C CYS A 7 -11.09 10.62 -21.75
N PRO A 8 -11.38 11.16 -22.94
CA PRO A 8 -10.37 11.72 -23.86
C PRO A 8 -9.66 12.98 -23.34
N GLU A 9 -10.26 13.69 -22.38
CA GLU A 9 -9.75 14.96 -21.82
C GLU A 9 -8.70 14.77 -20.71
N ARG A 10 -8.71 13.63 -20.00
CA ARG A 10 -7.77 13.35 -18.90
C ARG A 10 -6.48 12.73 -19.45
N LYS A 11 -5.43 13.55 -19.57
CA LYS A 11 -4.07 13.08 -19.88
C LYS A 11 -3.40 12.55 -18.62
N ILE A 12 -3.24 11.23 -18.53
CA ILE A 12 -2.36 10.60 -17.55
C ILE A 12 -0.96 10.58 -18.14
N GLU A 13 -0.03 11.27 -17.49
CA GLU A 13 1.40 11.20 -17.81
C GLU A 13 2.11 10.36 -16.74
N LEU A 14 2.63 9.21 -17.14
CA LEU A 14 3.43 8.37 -16.27
C LEU A 14 4.84 8.96 -16.21
N LYS A 15 5.16 9.65 -15.09
CA LYS A 15 6.44 10.32 -14.92
C LYS A 15 7.56 9.35 -14.61
N ASN A 16 7.42 8.59 -13.51
CA ASN A 16 8.48 7.73 -12.97
C ASN A 16 7.91 6.37 -12.56
N VAL A 17 8.75 5.34 -12.63
CA VAL A 17 8.49 4.01 -12.06
C VAL A 17 9.64 3.67 -11.13
N HIS A 18 9.32 3.24 -9.92
CA HIS A 18 10.29 2.84 -8.92
C HIS A 18 10.07 1.38 -8.53
N PHE A 19 11.15 0.64 -8.39
CA PHE A 19 11.14 -0.76 -7.96
C PHE A 19 11.75 -0.88 -6.58
N THR A 20 11.07 -1.60 -5.68
CA THR A 20 11.60 -1.94 -4.36
C THR A 20 12.48 -3.20 -4.44
N GLN A 21 13.52 -3.25 -3.62
CA GLN A 21 14.52 -4.31 -3.56
C GLN A 21 14.60 -4.91 -2.16
N TYR A 22 14.18 -4.18 -1.13
CA TYR A 22 14.18 -4.63 0.27
C TYR A 22 13.00 -4.05 1.07
N PRO A 23 12.59 -4.70 2.17
CA PRO A 23 11.58 -4.16 3.09
C PRO A 23 12.00 -2.81 3.67
N GLY A 24 11.07 -1.86 3.70
CA GLY A 24 11.28 -0.47 4.13
C GLY A 24 11.60 0.49 2.98
N GLN A 25 11.99 -0.01 1.81
CA GLN A 25 12.36 0.86 0.70
C GLN A 25 11.18 1.61 0.09
N ALA A 26 9.94 1.07 0.17
CA ALA A 26 8.79 1.78 -0.38
C ALA A 26 8.55 3.10 0.36
N ARG A 27 8.76 3.11 1.68
CA ARG A 27 8.74 4.31 2.52
C ARG A 27 9.79 5.34 2.07
N GLU A 28 11.03 4.88 1.87
CA GLU A 28 12.15 5.75 1.44
C GLU A 28 11.86 6.40 0.07
N ILE A 29 11.35 5.61 -0.88
CA ILE A 29 10.97 6.08 -2.21
C ILE A 29 9.83 7.11 -2.11
N THR A 30 8.79 6.84 -1.31
CA THR A 30 7.69 7.78 -1.10
C THR A 30 8.18 9.12 -0.59
N LEU A 31 9.02 9.14 0.45
CA LEU A 31 9.61 10.36 0.98
C LEU A 31 10.48 11.09 -0.06
N SER A 32 11.24 10.36 -0.89
CA SER A 32 12.03 10.96 -1.98
C SER A 32 11.14 11.65 -3.01
N ILE A 33 10.06 10.98 -3.44
CA ILE A 33 9.10 11.54 -4.41
C ILE A 33 8.46 12.81 -3.86
N LEU A 34 7.98 12.79 -2.61
CA LEU A 34 7.39 13.97 -1.98
C LEU A 34 8.38 15.15 -1.92
N ASN A 35 9.63 14.89 -1.53
CA ASN A 35 10.67 15.91 -1.46
C ASN A 35 11.07 16.47 -2.84
N GLU A 36 10.99 15.68 -3.90
CA GLU A 36 11.20 16.17 -5.28
C GLU A 36 10.03 17.04 -5.73
N GLU A 37 8.81 16.63 -5.41
CA GLU A 37 7.59 17.34 -5.79
C GLU A 37 7.41 18.66 -5.04
N ALA A 38 7.81 18.70 -3.77
CA ALA A 38 7.98 19.91 -2.96
C ALA A 38 8.67 21.04 -3.73
N ARG A 39 9.76 20.69 -4.43
CA ARG A 39 10.62 21.65 -5.15
C ARG A 39 10.01 22.12 -6.45
N ARG A 40 9.09 21.34 -7.04
CA ARG A 40 8.48 21.63 -8.34
C ARG A 40 7.27 22.57 -8.25
N ASN A 41 6.64 22.68 -7.07
CA ASN A 41 5.56 23.61 -6.72
C ASN A 41 4.57 23.89 -7.87
N SER A 42 4.01 22.81 -8.44
CA SER A 42 3.25 22.91 -9.71
C SER A 42 1.73 23.02 -9.52
N GLY A 43 1.22 22.98 -8.28
CA GLY A 43 -0.23 23.02 -7.98
C GLY A 43 -1.06 21.94 -8.70
N MET A 44 -0.43 20.83 -9.11
CA MET A 44 -1.09 19.75 -9.84
C MET A 44 -1.39 18.60 -8.89
N GLU A 45 -2.58 18.02 -9.01
CA GLU A 45 -2.91 16.75 -8.37
C GLU A 45 -1.95 15.65 -8.86
N ARG A 46 -1.47 14.85 -7.92
CA ARG A 46 -0.54 13.75 -8.14
C ARG A 46 -1.21 12.45 -7.76
N LEU A 47 -1.03 11.44 -8.59
CA LEU A 47 -1.45 10.08 -8.27
C LEU A 47 -0.22 9.22 -8.01
N LEU A 48 -0.08 8.73 -6.79
CA LEU A 48 0.87 7.69 -6.43
C LEU A 48 0.17 6.33 -6.55
N ILE A 49 0.74 5.42 -7.33
CA ILE A 49 0.22 4.06 -7.47
C ILE A 49 1.17 3.11 -6.76
N GLY A 50 0.71 2.54 -5.64
CA GLY A 50 1.44 1.51 -4.90
C GLY A 50 1.04 0.13 -5.40
N ALA A 51 1.97 -0.62 -5.99
CA ALA A 51 1.70 -1.93 -6.56
C ALA A 51 2.45 -3.01 -5.76
N GLY A 52 1.73 -3.73 -4.89
CA GLY A 52 2.33 -4.69 -3.96
C GLY A 52 1.31 -5.37 -3.05
N GLY A 53 1.77 -5.90 -1.92
CA GLY A 53 0.90 -6.40 -0.85
C GLY A 53 0.75 -5.39 0.30
N ASP A 54 0.09 -5.80 1.38
CA ASP A 54 -0.25 -4.90 2.49
C ASP A 54 0.98 -4.28 3.17
N GLY A 55 2.10 -5.01 3.22
CA GLY A 55 3.37 -4.48 3.73
C GLY A 55 3.87 -3.29 2.91
N THR A 56 3.81 -3.39 1.58
CA THR A 56 4.18 -2.28 0.68
C THR A 56 3.22 -1.11 0.84
N SER A 57 1.91 -1.36 0.94
CA SER A 57 0.92 -0.31 1.19
C SER A 57 1.16 0.39 2.54
N ASN A 58 1.47 -0.36 3.59
CA ASN A 58 1.79 0.21 4.91
C ASN A 58 3.05 1.07 4.86
N GLU A 59 4.12 0.60 4.22
CA GLU A 59 5.35 1.40 4.05
C GLU A 59 5.11 2.70 3.30
N ILE A 60 4.31 2.67 2.22
CA ILE A 60 3.94 3.88 1.47
C ILE A 60 3.16 4.84 2.38
N CYS A 61 2.08 4.37 3.02
CA CYS A 61 1.27 5.21 3.92
C CYS A 61 2.09 5.76 5.10
N THR A 62 3.04 4.98 5.61
CA THR A 62 3.99 5.45 6.65
C THR A 62 4.85 6.60 6.11
N GLY A 63 5.33 6.53 4.87
CA GLY A 63 6.04 7.65 4.25
C GLY A 63 5.17 8.89 4.06
N LEU A 64 3.87 8.71 3.80
CA LEU A 64 2.91 9.82 3.67
C LEU A 64 2.63 10.50 5.01
N ILE A 65 2.43 9.74 6.09
CA ILE A 65 2.10 10.30 7.41
C ILE A 65 3.29 10.99 8.09
N GLU A 66 4.51 10.59 7.75
CA GLU A 66 5.74 11.21 8.26
C GLU A 66 6.16 12.45 7.47
N ALA A 67 5.56 12.69 6.30
CA ALA A 67 5.82 13.88 5.51
C ALA A 67 4.99 15.08 6.02
N ASP A 68 5.44 16.29 5.70
CA ASP A 68 4.67 17.49 6.03
C ASP A 68 3.30 17.48 5.31
N ASP A 69 2.23 17.86 6.02
CA ASP A 69 0.85 17.86 5.51
C ASP A 69 0.70 18.54 4.13
N TYR A 70 1.43 19.64 3.91
CA TYR A 70 1.37 20.38 2.64
C TYR A 70 1.80 19.54 1.42
N LEU A 71 2.64 18.51 1.63
CA LEU A 71 3.14 17.63 0.57
C LEU A 71 2.12 16.55 0.19
N VAL A 72 1.20 16.24 1.09
CA VAL A 72 0.19 15.20 0.91
C VAL A 72 -1.18 15.73 0.51
N GLU A 73 -1.48 17.02 0.72
CA GLU A 73 -2.77 17.64 0.35
C GLU A 73 -3.17 17.44 -1.12
N ASN A 74 -2.20 17.41 -2.05
CA ASN A 74 -2.45 17.25 -3.49
C ASN A 74 -2.03 15.87 -4.01
N LEU A 75 -1.84 14.89 -3.13
CA LEU A 75 -1.41 13.54 -3.49
C LEU A 75 -2.49 12.53 -3.15
N HIS A 76 -2.89 11.77 -4.16
CA HIS A 76 -3.80 10.65 -4.03
C HIS A 76 -3.02 9.34 -4.12
N LEU A 77 -3.35 8.40 -3.24
CA LEU A 77 -2.79 7.05 -3.26
C LEU A 77 -3.81 6.09 -3.88
N LEU A 78 -3.36 5.26 -4.82
CA LEU A 78 -4.09 4.11 -5.33
C LEU A 78 -3.30 2.84 -5.02
N ARG A 79 -3.87 1.94 -4.22
CA ARG A 79 -3.26 0.67 -3.82
C ARG A 79 -3.72 -0.45 -4.74
N PHE A 80 -2.78 -0.99 -5.50
CA PHE A 80 -2.98 -2.09 -6.44
C PHE A 80 -2.70 -3.46 -5.78
N PRO A 81 -3.61 -4.44 -5.91
CA PRO A 81 -3.52 -5.74 -5.27
C PRO A 81 -2.55 -6.67 -6.02
N LEU A 82 -1.24 -6.52 -5.81
CA LEU A 82 -0.26 -7.45 -6.39
C LEU A 82 0.31 -8.44 -5.35
N GLY A 83 -0.19 -8.41 -4.12
CA GLY A 83 0.17 -9.34 -3.05
C GLY A 83 -0.78 -10.53 -2.91
N THR A 84 -0.54 -11.37 -1.92
CA THR A 84 -1.35 -12.57 -1.62
C THR A 84 -2.54 -12.33 -0.69
N GLY A 85 -2.62 -11.17 -0.03
CA GLY A 85 -3.55 -10.90 1.07
C GLY A 85 -4.30 -9.59 0.96
N ASN A 86 -4.58 -9.12 -0.27
CA ASN A 86 -4.97 -7.76 -0.68
C ASN A 86 -6.24 -7.14 -0.04
N ASP A 87 -6.39 -7.22 1.28
CA ASP A 87 -7.51 -6.71 2.06
C ASP A 87 -7.57 -5.17 2.02
N VAL A 88 -6.46 -4.54 1.63
CA VAL A 88 -6.23 -3.09 1.67
C VAL A 88 -6.25 -2.45 0.28
N ALA A 89 -6.44 -3.22 -0.78
CA ALA A 89 -6.39 -2.70 -2.15
C ALA A 89 -7.64 -1.87 -2.49
N ASP A 90 -7.43 -0.74 -3.16
CA ASP A 90 -8.51 0.18 -3.57
C ASP A 90 -9.25 -0.32 -4.80
N ALA A 91 -8.59 -1.16 -5.60
CA ALA A 91 -9.18 -1.85 -6.74
C ALA A 91 -8.88 -3.33 -6.64
N LYS A 92 -9.82 -4.19 -7.04
CA LYS A 92 -9.63 -5.64 -7.12
C LYS A 92 -9.22 -6.10 -8.52
N THR A 93 -9.45 -5.26 -9.52
CA THR A 93 -9.17 -5.55 -10.92
C THR A 93 -8.48 -4.37 -11.60
N PHE A 94 -7.80 -4.64 -12.72
CA PHE A 94 -7.20 -3.58 -13.53
C PHE A 94 -8.25 -2.60 -14.08
N ASP A 95 -9.43 -3.07 -14.47
CA ASP A 95 -10.50 -2.23 -14.99
C ASP A 95 -11.04 -1.29 -13.91
N GLU A 96 -11.26 -1.78 -12.69
CA GLU A 96 -11.69 -0.97 -11.55
C GLU A 96 -10.63 0.10 -11.20
N ALA A 97 -9.36 -0.28 -11.20
CA ALA A 97 -8.29 0.69 -10.97
C ALA A 97 -8.22 1.74 -12.07
N TYR A 98 -8.43 1.33 -13.33
CA TYR A 98 -8.44 2.26 -14.46
C TYR A 98 -9.59 3.26 -14.36
N GLU A 99 -10.77 2.81 -13.92
CA GLU A 99 -11.91 3.67 -13.62
C GLU A 99 -11.61 4.61 -12.45
N LEU A 100 -10.94 4.15 -11.38
CA LEU A 100 -10.50 4.99 -10.25
C LEU A 100 -9.53 6.10 -10.68
N ILE A 101 -8.70 5.85 -11.69
CA ILE A 101 -7.77 6.85 -12.21
C ILE A 101 -8.49 7.87 -13.11
N LEU A 102 -9.41 7.41 -13.95
CA LEU A 102 -9.98 8.23 -15.02
C LEU A 102 -11.25 8.98 -14.62
N SER A 103 -12.08 8.42 -13.76
CA SER A 103 -13.34 9.05 -13.35
C SER A 103 -13.13 10.00 -12.15
N PRO A 104 -13.96 11.04 -11.98
CA PRO A 104 -13.94 11.85 -10.76
C PRO A 104 -14.47 11.01 -9.59
N HIS A 105 -13.68 10.90 -8.52
CA HIS A 105 -14.03 10.12 -7.34
C HIS A 105 -13.95 10.96 -6.09
N LEU A 106 -14.78 10.62 -5.10
CA LEU A 106 -14.63 11.13 -3.74
C LEU A 106 -13.41 10.45 -3.14
N VAL A 107 -12.40 11.26 -2.83
CA VAL A 107 -11.24 10.81 -2.07
C VAL A 107 -11.64 10.70 -0.61
N SER A 108 -11.33 9.58 0.02
CA SER A 108 -11.56 9.38 1.45
C SER A 108 -10.22 9.38 2.19
N ALA A 109 -10.19 10.05 3.35
CA ALA A 109 -9.05 9.95 4.25
C ALA A 109 -8.97 8.53 4.82
N ILE A 110 -7.76 7.98 4.89
CA ILE A 110 -7.50 6.66 5.47
C ILE A 110 -7.18 6.86 6.95
N GLY A 111 -7.91 6.16 7.83
CA GLY A 111 -7.60 6.13 9.26
C GLY A 111 -6.31 5.35 9.54
N CYS A 112 -5.59 5.74 10.60
CA CYS A 112 -4.36 5.09 11.02
C CYS A 112 -4.37 4.83 12.53
N ILE A 113 -3.79 3.70 12.94
CA ILE A 113 -3.44 3.41 14.33
C ILE A 113 -1.96 3.77 14.50
N GLU A 114 -1.68 4.75 15.37
CA GLU A 114 -0.32 5.04 15.83
C GLU A 114 -0.02 4.24 17.11
N ILE A 115 1.13 3.58 17.13
CA ILE A 115 1.65 2.86 18.29
C ILE A 115 3.03 3.42 18.61
N SER A 116 3.16 4.04 19.77
CA SER A 116 4.39 4.71 20.22
C SER A 116 4.87 4.12 21.54
N GLY A 117 6.16 3.79 21.64
CA GLY A 117 6.75 3.29 22.88
C GLY A 117 8.27 3.45 22.96
N PRO A 118 8.87 3.53 24.17
CA PRO A 118 10.29 3.87 24.36
C PRO A 118 11.27 2.92 23.65
N GLN A 119 10.87 1.65 23.46
CA GLN A 119 11.72 0.60 22.88
C GLN A 119 11.43 0.34 21.39
N ILE A 120 10.22 0.64 20.93
CA ILE A 120 9.74 0.32 19.58
C ILE A 120 9.70 1.54 18.65
N GLY A 121 9.85 2.74 19.22
CA GLY A 121 9.62 4.00 18.52
C GLY A 121 8.15 4.19 18.16
N THR A 122 7.90 5.08 17.21
CA THR A 122 6.57 5.25 16.60
C THR A 122 6.41 4.30 15.42
N ARG A 123 5.25 3.66 15.36
CA ARG A 123 4.84 2.72 14.31
C ARG A 123 3.40 3.01 13.91
N TYR A 124 3.11 2.78 12.64
CA TYR A 124 1.79 3.04 12.06
C TYR A 124 1.20 1.76 11.48
N SER A 125 -0.11 1.60 11.63
CA SER A 125 -0.87 0.57 10.92
C SER A 125 -2.11 1.18 10.31
N PHE A 126 -2.31 0.88 9.02
CA PHE A 126 -3.40 1.39 8.19
C PHE A 126 -4.44 0.31 7.86
N ASN A 127 -4.35 -0.85 8.51
CA ASN A 127 -5.31 -1.94 8.36
C ASN A 127 -5.60 -2.60 9.71
N ILE A 128 -4.69 -3.45 10.18
CA ILE A 128 -4.85 -4.22 11.42
C ILE A 128 -3.57 -4.10 12.24
N ALA A 129 -3.72 -3.97 13.56
CA ALA A 129 -2.64 -4.11 14.52
C ALA A 129 -3.05 -5.16 15.55
N SER A 130 -2.23 -6.20 15.73
CA SER A 130 -2.46 -7.25 16.72
C SER A 130 -1.27 -7.42 17.66
N MET A 131 -1.54 -7.94 18.86
CA MET A 131 -0.56 -8.22 19.90
C MET A 131 -0.86 -9.58 20.54
N GLY A 132 0.15 -10.25 21.05
CA GLY A 132 0.00 -11.56 21.69
C GLY A 132 0.02 -12.72 20.69
N ILE A 133 -0.86 -13.71 20.89
CA ILE A 133 -0.84 -14.98 20.14
C ILE A 133 -1.09 -14.77 18.65
N ASP A 134 -2.02 -13.90 18.28
CA ASP A 134 -2.32 -13.61 16.87
C ASP A 134 -1.10 -13.04 16.13
N ALA A 135 -0.40 -12.08 16.74
CA ALA A 135 0.83 -11.52 16.18
C ALA A 135 1.95 -12.57 16.06
N TYR A 136 2.06 -13.48 17.03
CA TYR A 136 3.02 -14.59 16.97
C TYR A 136 2.72 -15.55 15.82
N ILE A 137 1.45 -15.92 15.64
CA ILE A 137 1.02 -16.79 14.53
C ILE A 137 1.23 -16.09 13.19
N ALA A 138 0.91 -14.80 13.08
CA ALA A 138 1.13 -14.02 11.85
C ALA A 138 2.62 -13.91 11.49
N ASP A 139 3.51 -13.67 12.47
CA ASP A 139 4.96 -13.65 12.26
C ASP A 139 5.49 -15.02 11.82
N LEU A 140 5.04 -16.09 12.48
CA LEU A 140 5.38 -17.46 12.13
C LEU A 140 4.94 -17.76 10.69
N THR A 141 3.70 -17.41 10.35
CA THR A 141 3.12 -17.55 9.00
C THR A 141 3.96 -16.84 7.95
N ASN A 142 4.34 -15.57 8.20
CA ASN A 142 5.14 -14.79 7.25
C ASN A 142 6.55 -15.37 7.07
N LYS A 143 7.18 -15.85 8.15
CA LYS A 143 8.45 -16.56 8.08
C LYS A 143 8.34 -17.87 7.29
N PHE A 144 7.25 -18.62 7.46
CA PHE A 144 7.01 -19.85 6.72
C PHE A 144 6.66 -19.62 5.25
N LYS A 145 5.90 -18.58 4.91
CA LYS A 145 5.61 -18.19 3.51
C LYS A 145 6.88 -17.85 2.72
N ARG A 146 7.93 -17.35 3.40
CA ARG A 146 9.26 -17.15 2.80
C ARG A 146 10.00 -18.45 2.49
N ILE A 147 9.61 -19.57 3.11
CA ILE A 147 10.27 -20.87 3.00
C ILE A 147 9.48 -21.81 2.08
N ILE A 148 8.15 -21.77 2.09
CA ILE A 148 7.27 -22.63 1.30
C ILE A 148 6.33 -21.76 0.45
N PRO A 149 6.42 -21.81 -0.89
CA PRO A 149 5.54 -21.04 -1.77
C PRO A 149 4.16 -21.71 -1.91
N GLY A 150 3.07 -20.92 -1.85
CA GLY A 150 1.71 -21.31 -2.29
C GLY A 150 0.81 -22.05 -1.28
N ASP A 151 -0.35 -22.50 -1.78
CA ASP A 151 -1.50 -23.12 -1.07
C ASP A 151 -1.18 -24.33 -0.16
N ALA A 152 0.05 -24.84 -0.21
CA ALA A 152 0.55 -25.88 0.70
C ALA A 152 0.48 -25.45 2.18
N TYR A 153 0.57 -24.14 2.45
CA TYR A 153 0.40 -23.58 3.79
C TYR A 153 -1.04 -23.74 4.30
N LEU A 154 -2.06 -23.50 3.45
CA LEU A 154 -3.47 -23.62 3.83
C LEU A 154 -3.77 -25.06 4.28
N ALA A 155 -3.28 -26.04 3.51
CA ALA A 155 -3.46 -27.46 3.82
C ALA A 155 -2.76 -27.89 5.12
N LEU A 156 -1.61 -27.29 5.48
CA LEU A 156 -0.89 -27.59 6.72
C LEU A 156 -1.55 -26.97 7.95
N VAL A 157 -2.10 -25.77 7.82
CA VAL A 157 -2.87 -25.12 8.89
C VAL A 157 -4.21 -25.84 9.09
N ASP A 158 -4.92 -26.18 8.02
CA ASP A 158 -6.16 -26.95 8.10
C ASP A 158 -5.93 -28.32 8.76
N ALA A 159 -4.84 -29.01 8.41
CA ALA A 159 -4.45 -30.26 9.07
C ALA A 159 -4.13 -30.08 10.57
N GLY A 160 -3.56 -28.93 10.95
CA GLY A 160 -3.27 -28.60 12.35
C GLY A 160 -4.52 -28.27 13.17
N VAL A 161 -5.49 -27.57 12.58
CA VAL A 161 -6.77 -27.22 13.23
C VAL A 161 -7.69 -28.43 13.36
N LEU A 162 -7.64 -29.39 12.42
CA LEU A 162 -8.35 -30.67 12.51
C LEU A 162 -7.74 -31.68 13.50
N SER A 163 -6.60 -31.34 14.12
CA SER A 163 -5.88 -32.21 15.07
C SER A 163 -6.05 -31.79 16.54
N ILE A 164 -6.95 -30.83 16.83
CA ILE A 164 -7.38 -30.42 18.18
C ILE A 164 -8.86 -30.79 18.34
#